data_AF-A0A920GLM3-F1
#
_entry.id   AF-A0A920GLM3-F1
#
_cell.length_a   1.000
_cell.length_b   1.000
_cell.length_c   1.000
_cell.angle_alpha   90.00
_cell.angle_beta   90.00
_cell.angle_gamma   90.00
#
_symmetry.space_group_name_H-M   'P 1'
#
loop_
_entity.id
_entity.type
_entity.pdbx_description
1 polymer ?
#
loop_
_entity_poly.entity_id
_entity_poly.type
_entity_poly.pdbx_seq_one_letter_code
_entity_poly.pdbx_strand_id
1 'polypeptide(L)'
;MPTVAECGRCTDVCPANQTGKKLSPRKIMMDTRDRLEQVGKQLDRGLEVDDKTLLDHHISREELWACTTCNACVEACPISIDPLSIIMDMRQYLVRESSHRLLLS
;
A
#
# COMPACT_ATOMS: atom_id res chain seq x y z
N MET A 1 17.62 2.11 4.30
CA MET A 1 16.60 2.31 5.35
C MET A 1 16.36 0.96 6.02
N PRO A 2 17.07 0.62 7.12
CA PRO A 2 16.87 -0.68 7.77
C PRO A 2 15.54 -0.65 8.56
N THR A 3 14.84 -1.80 8.69
CA THR A 3 13.79 -2.17 9.70
C THR A 3 12.29 -2.27 9.34
N VAL A 4 11.77 -1.75 8.22
CA VAL A 4 10.31 -1.48 8.12
C VAL A 4 9.34 -2.69 8.11
N ALA A 5 9.62 -3.88 7.57
CA ALA A 5 8.53 -4.88 7.48
C ALA A 5 8.87 -6.37 7.25
N GLU A 6 9.82 -6.96 7.98
CA GLU A 6 9.99 -8.43 7.93
C GLU A 6 9.14 -9.21 8.94
N CYS A 7 8.74 -8.58 10.05
CA CYS A 7 8.14 -9.31 11.18
C CYS A 7 6.74 -9.89 10.93
N GLY A 8 6.02 -9.51 9.87
CA GLY A 8 4.73 -10.14 9.51
C GLY A 8 3.51 -9.74 10.36
N ARG A 9 3.71 -9.26 11.59
CA ARG A 9 2.65 -9.07 12.60
C ARG A 9 1.42 -8.32 12.10
N CYS A 10 1.62 -7.23 11.35
CA CYS A 10 0.50 -6.43 10.82
C CYS A 10 -0.44 -7.24 9.90
N THR A 11 0.09 -8.25 9.21
CA THR A 11 -0.70 -9.19 8.40
C THR A 11 -1.31 -10.27 9.28
N ASP A 12 -0.56 -10.84 10.22
CA ASP A 12 -1.03 -11.93 11.09
C ASP A 12 -2.24 -11.53 11.93
N VAL A 13 -2.31 -10.28 12.39
CA VAL A 13 -3.43 -9.76 13.18
C VAL A 13 -4.55 -9.14 12.34
N CYS A 14 -4.38 -9.04 11.01
CA CYS A 14 -5.36 -8.36 10.16
C CYS A 14 -6.62 -9.22 9.98
N PRO A 15 -7.81 -8.79 10.44
CA PRO A 15 -9.03 -9.58 10.33
C PRO A 15 -9.45 -9.86 8.87
N ALA A 16 -9.17 -8.90 7.97
CA ALA A 16 -9.40 -9.09 6.54
C ALA A 16 -8.50 -10.18 5.96
N ASN A 17 -7.24 -10.25 6.38
CA ASN A 17 -6.32 -11.29 5.94
C ASN A 17 -6.72 -12.66 6.48
N GLN A 18 -7.05 -12.74 7.78
CA GLN A 18 -7.48 -13.98 8.44
C GLN A 18 -8.75 -14.59 7.84
N THR A 19 -9.61 -13.76 7.24
CA THR A 19 -10.84 -14.19 6.53
C THR A 19 -10.61 -14.51 5.06
N GLY A 20 -9.35 -14.57 4.59
CA GLY A 20 -8.99 -14.94 3.23
C GLY A 20 -9.13 -13.82 2.20
N LYS A 21 -9.34 -12.57 2.61
CA LYS A 21 -9.31 -11.43 1.67
C LYS A 21 -7.87 -11.16 1.23
N LYS A 22 -7.72 -10.54 0.06
CA LYS A 22 -6.40 -10.28 -0.54
C LYS A 22 -5.52 -9.28 0.23
N LEU A 23 -6.09 -8.52 1.17
CA LEU A 23 -5.33 -7.53 1.93
C LEU A 23 -4.24 -8.17 2.79
N SER A 24 -3.01 -7.70 2.62
CA SER A 24 -1.91 -7.90 3.54
C SER A 24 -1.26 -6.54 3.83
N PRO A 25 -1.43 -5.94 5.02
CA PRO A 25 -0.84 -4.65 5.36
C PRO A 25 0.70 -4.66 5.18
N ARG A 26 1.36 -5.78 5.47
CA ARG A 26 2.79 -5.95 5.20
C ARG A 26 3.11 -5.82 3.71
N LYS A 27 2.34 -6.49 2.84
CA LYS A 27 2.56 -6.45 1.39
C LYS A 27 2.46 -5.02 0.87
N ILE A 28 1.44 -4.28 1.30
CA ILE A 28 1.27 -2.86 0.94
C ILE A 28 2.52 -2.03 1.26
N MET A 29 3.09 -2.19 2.46
CA MET A 29 4.31 -1.48 2.85
C MET A 29 5.53 -1.89 2.01
N MET A 30 5.67 -3.18 1.72
CA MET A 30 6.79 -3.70 0.93
C MET A 30 6.70 -3.27 -0.52
N ASP A 31 5.54 -3.39 -1.16
CA ASP A 31 5.34 -2.94 -2.54
C ASP A 31 5.60 -1.44 -2.70
N THR A 32 5.18 -0.64 -1.72
CA THR A 32 5.44 0.80 -1.69
C THR A 32 6.94 1.10 -1.62
N ARG A 33 7.66 0.47 -0.69
CA ARG A 33 9.13 0.61 -0.57
C ARG A 33 9.82 0.16 -1.85
N ASP A 34 9.49 -1.04 -2.34
CA ASP A 34 10.18 -1.66 -3.46
C ASP A 34 9.99 -0.83 -4.73
N ARG A 35 8.80 -0.27 -4.93
CA ARG A 35 8.55 0.66 -6.04
C ARG A 35 9.35 1.96 -5.90
N LEU A 36 9.39 2.55 -4.71
CA LEU A 36 10.20 3.76 -4.46
C LEU A 36 11.70 3.51 -4.69
N GLU A 37 12.21 2.37 -4.24
CA GLU A 37 13.61 1.98 -4.47
C GLU A 37 13.90 1.71 -5.96
N GLN A 38 12.98 1.06 -6.67
CA GLN A 38 13.12 0.82 -8.11
C GLN A 38 13.18 2.13 -8.89
N VAL A 39 12.22 3.03 -8.64
CA VAL A 39 12.15 4.34 -9.30
C VAL A 39 13.38 5.18 -8.96
N GLY A 40 13.79 5.21 -7.68
CA GLY A 40 14.99 5.93 -7.25
C GLY A 40 16.23 5.45 -8.00
N LYS A 41 16.44 4.13 -8.12
CA LYS A 41 17.57 3.56 -8.88
C LYS A 41 17.53 3.89 -10.37
N GLN A 42 16.35 3.99 -10.98
CA GLN A 42 16.21 4.38 -12.38
C GLN A 42 16.63 5.84 -12.56
N LEU A 43 16.11 6.73 -11.71
CA LEU A 43 16.42 8.16 -11.73
C LEU A 43 17.91 8.43 -11.47
N ASP A 44 18.51 7.77 -10.47
CA ASP A 44 19.95 7.92 -10.16
C ASP A 44 20.85 7.51 -11.33
N ARG A 45 20.38 6.62 -12.19
CA ARG A 45 21.09 6.14 -13.39
C ARG A 45 20.75 6.94 -14.65
N GLY A 46 19.91 7.97 -14.55
CA GLY A 46 19.42 8.74 -15.69
C GLY A 46 18.58 7.91 -16.67
N LEU A 47 17.95 6.84 -16.19
CA LEU A 47 17.07 5.99 -17.00
C LEU A 47 15.63 6.52 -16.94
N GLU A 48 14.88 6.32 -18.02
CA GLU A 48 13.44 6.57 -18.01
C GLU A 48 12.75 5.64 -17.01
N VAL A 49 11.81 6.22 -16.25
CA VAL A 49 10.95 5.48 -15.32
C VAL A 49 9.85 4.81 -16.14
N ASP A 50 9.60 3.52 -15.88
CA ASP A 50 8.53 2.79 -16.55
C ASP A 50 7.14 3.34 -16.18
N ASP A 51 6.14 3.02 -17.00
CA ASP A 51 4.74 3.44 -16.84
C ASP A 51 4.00 2.71 -15.70
N LYS A 52 4.70 1.83 -14.97
CA LYS A 52 4.12 1.02 -13.89
C LYS A 52 3.83 1.89 -12.66
N THR A 53 2.58 2.19 -12.42
CA THR A 53 2.15 2.91 -11.22
C THR A 53 2.11 1.99 -10.00
N LEU A 54 2.24 2.55 -8.78
CA LEU A 54 2.08 1.76 -7.55
C LEU A 54 0.69 1.13 -7.48
N LEU A 55 -0.35 1.94 -7.74
CA LEU A 55 -1.73 1.48 -7.87
C LEU A 55 -1.93 0.73 -9.18
N ASP A 56 -2.77 -0.30 -9.15
CA ASP A 56 -3.17 -1.17 -10.26
C ASP A 56 -2.06 -2.10 -10.81
N HIS A 57 -0.76 -1.79 -10.66
CA HIS A 57 0.33 -2.70 -11.05
C HIS A 57 0.97 -3.46 -9.88
N HIS A 58 1.15 -2.82 -8.73
CA HIS A 58 1.75 -3.45 -7.55
C HIS A 58 0.71 -3.69 -6.45
N ILE A 59 -0.20 -2.73 -6.27
CA ILE A 59 -1.28 -2.76 -5.28
C ILE A 59 -2.61 -2.66 -6.00
N SER A 60 -3.43 -3.70 -5.87
CA SER A 60 -4.77 -3.72 -6.47
C SER A 60 -5.80 -2.93 -5.66
N ARG A 61 -6.83 -2.43 -6.34
CA ARG A 61 -7.97 -1.77 -5.67
C ARG A 61 -8.69 -2.71 -4.71
N GLU A 62 -8.76 -4.01 -5.03
CA GLU A 62 -9.38 -5.02 -4.18
C GLU A 62 -8.65 -5.17 -2.84
N GLU A 63 -7.30 -5.21 -2.86
CA GLU A 63 -6.49 -5.22 -1.64
C GLU A 63 -6.79 -3.99 -0.78
N LEU A 64 -6.84 -2.81 -1.39
CA LEU A 64 -7.13 -1.58 -0.68
C LEU A 64 -8.53 -1.59 -0.09
N TRP A 65 -9.56 -1.97 -0.84
CA TRP A 65 -10.96 -1.97 -0.38
C TRP A 65 -11.29 -3.11 0.61
N ALA A 66 -10.46 -4.13 0.73
CA ALA A 66 -10.60 -5.16 1.75
C ALA A 66 -10.31 -4.66 3.19
N CYS A 67 -9.61 -3.53 3.36
CA CYS A 67 -9.32 -2.95 4.68
C CYS A 67 -10.60 -2.48 5.41
N THR A 68 -10.79 -2.92 6.64
CA THR A 68 -11.96 -2.55 7.47
C THR A 68 -11.67 -1.41 8.44
N THR A 69 -10.53 -0.72 8.29
CA THR A 69 -10.08 0.39 9.16
C THR A 69 -10.12 0.05 10.66
N CYS A 70 -9.83 -1.22 11.01
CA CYS A 70 -9.87 -1.74 12.38
C CYS A 70 -8.63 -1.42 13.23
N ASN A 71 -7.62 -0.77 12.66
CA ASN A 71 -6.37 -0.35 13.34
C ASN A 71 -5.44 -1.46 13.90
N ALA A 72 -5.84 -2.73 13.83
CA ALA A 72 -5.05 -3.86 14.37
C ALA A 72 -3.59 -3.89 13.88
N CYS A 73 -3.35 -3.57 12.61
CA CYS A 73 -2.01 -3.56 12.02
C CYS A 73 -1.05 -2.52 12.65
N VAL A 74 -1.58 -1.39 13.11
CA VAL A 74 -0.82 -0.31 13.75
C VAL A 74 -0.50 -0.69 15.20
N GLU A 75 -1.51 -1.17 15.93
CA GLU A 75 -1.37 -1.58 17.33
C GLU A 75 -0.39 -2.74 17.53
N ALA A 76 -0.36 -3.68 16.59
CA ALA A 76 0.56 -4.82 16.66
C ALA A 76 2.00 -4.47 16.26
N CYS A 77 2.26 -3.27 15.73
CA CYS A 77 3.57 -2.92 15.20
C CYS A 77 4.57 -2.56 16.33
N PRO A 78 5.66 -3.34 16.53
CA PRO A 78 6.63 -3.08 17.61
C PRO A 78 7.51 -1.84 17.37
N ILE A 79 7.53 -1.34 16.14
CA ILE A 79 8.34 -0.19 15.71
C ILE A 79 7.47 0.98 15.22
N SER A 80 6.18 0.97 15.55
CA SER A 80 5.25 2.07 15.27
C SER A 80 5.12 2.47 13.79
N ILE A 81 5.16 1.48 12.89
CA ILE A 81 4.76 1.68 11.49
C ILE A 81 3.24 1.72 11.42
N ASP A 82 2.74 2.60 10.54
CA ASP A 82 1.32 2.78 10.30
C ASP A 82 0.95 2.41 8.86
N PRO A 83 0.63 1.12 8.59
CA PRO A 83 0.10 0.72 7.29
C PRO A 83 -1.30 1.27 7.00
N LEU A 84 -2.06 1.63 8.04
CA LEU A 84 -3.44 2.07 7.88
C LEU A 84 -3.50 3.43 7.19
N SER A 85 -2.68 4.40 7.59
CA SER A 85 -2.64 5.72 6.94
C SER A 85 -2.34 5.62 5.45
N ILE A 86 -1.32 4.85 5.06
CA ILE A 86 -0.96 4.65 3.64
C ILE A 86 -2.12 4.02 2.84
N ILE A 87 -2.82 3.03 3.41
CA ILE A 87 -4.02 2.44 2.77
C ILE A 87 -5.12 3.49 2.60
N MET A 88 -5.34 4.34 3.61
CA MET A 88 -6.36 5.39 3.56
C MET A 88 -6.03 6.48 2.55
N ASP A 89 -4.77 6.91 2.46
CA ASP A 89 -4.31 7.89 1.48
C ASP A 89 -4.50 7.37 0.05
N MET A 90 -4.18 6.10 -0.19
CA MET A 90 -4.44 5.45 -1.48
C MET A 90 -5.93 5.37 -1.80
N ARG A 91 -6.80 5.05 -0.83
CA ARG A 91 -8.27 5.07 -1.03
C ARG A 91 -8.78 6.46 -1.37
N GLN A 92 -8.30 7.49 -0.68
CA GLN A 92 -8.66 8.88 -0.96
C GLN A 92 -8.25 9.28 -2.38
N TYR A 93 -7.05 8.87 -2.82
CA TYR A 93 -6.61 9.08 -4.19
C TYR A 93 -7.59 8.45 -5.20
N LEU A 94 -8.02 7.21 -4.99
CA LEU A 94 -8.96 6.52 -5.88
C LEU A 94 -10.32 7.22 -5.96
N VAL A 95 -10.84 7.72 -4.84
CA VAL A 95 -12.11 8.46 -4.80
C VAL A 95 -11.98 9.79 -5.55
N ARG A 96 -10.87 10.50 -5.36
CA ARG A 96 -10.59 11.77 -6.06
C ARG A 96 -10.45 11.55 -7.57
N GLU A 97 -9.72 10.52 -7.99
CA GLU A 97 -9.57 10.14 -9.40
C GLU A 97 -10.94 9.81 -10.03
N SER A 98 -11.77 9.04 -9.32
CA SER A 98 -13.12 8.68 -9.76
C SER A 98 -14.02 9.91 -9.90
N SER A 99 -13.91 10.87 -8.98
CA SER A 99 -14.65 12.14 -9.02
C SER A 99 -14.23 12.99 -10.22
N HIS A 100 -12.93 13.09 -10.48
CA HIS A 100 -12.41 13.77 -11.67
C HIS A 100 -12.94 13.16 -12.98
N ARG A 101 -13.07 11.84 -13.03
CA ARG A 101 -13.60 11.13 -14.21
C ARG A 101 -15.08 11.44 -14.47
N LEU A 102 -15.89 11.56 -13.41
CA LEU A 102 -17.32 11.91 -13.50
C LEU A 102 -17.56 13.38 -13.88
N LEU A 103 -16.64 14.28 -13.56
CA LEU A 103 -16.75 15.71 -13.93
C LEU A 103 -16.35 16.00 -15.39
N LEU A 104 -15.72 15.04 -16.06
CA LEU A 104 -15.25 15.16 -17.46
C LEU A 104 -16.09 14.32 -18.44
N SER A 105 -17.17 13.68 -17.96
CA SER A 105 -18.17 12.94 -18.75
C SER A 105 -19.48 13.70 -18.85
#